data_AF-A0A7X7WHI2-F1
#
_entry.id   AF-A0A7X7WHI2-F1
#
_cell.length_a   1.000
_cell.length_b   1.000
_cell.length_c   1.000
_cell.angle_alpha   90.00
_cell.angle_beta   90.00
_cell.angle_gamma   90.00
#
_symmetry.space_group_name_H-M   'P 1'
#
loop_
_entity.id
_entity.type
_entity.pdbx_description
1 polymer ?
#
loop_
_entity_poly.entity_id
_entity_poly.type
_entity_poly.pdbx_seq_one_letter_code
_entity_poly.pdbx_strand_id
1 'polypeptide(L)'
;MAGRFTSEGAATAVVTGKLGGKPVTYEYSVTFDRGTFDDEFIPLLWANRRITYLVQEIRLHGNNDELLAEIIDLSKKYGILTEYTSFLVAGDERHRPEEFQTMDKDEAISEMRVRGGRAFSEQSGKIAVTQSSDLKTQSYMIMPPTSGVVQIEGETRRFNNIAQVGAQGFFRQGNLWVQGDLSGDKYDMKIKQYSKAYFQILEKDPSLGKYLGLGNQVRLQIGSQVVQIDTEGKETLTDSELKLLFQ
;
A
#
# COMPACT_ATOMS: atom_id res chain seq x y z
N MET A 1 8.58 -4.58 17.52
CA MET A 1 9.10 -3.63 16.52
C MET A 1 8.98 -4.28 15.14
N ALA A 2 8.89 -3.50 14.07
CA ALA A 2 8.97 -3.96 12.70
C ALA A 2 9.77 -2.93 11.89
N GLY A 3 10.50 -3.36 10.87
CA GLY A 3 11.34 -2.50 10.05
C GLY A 3 11.56 -3.08 8.66
N ARG A 4 12.08 -2.26 7.76
CA ARG A 4 12.48 -2.66 6.41
C ARG A 4 14.01 -2.56 6.28
N PHE A 5 14.62 -3.54 5.64
CA PHE A 5 16.04 -3.55 5.31
C PHE A 5 16.22 -3.38 3.80
N THR A 6 17.39 -2.88 3.39
CA THR A 6 17.74 -2.64 1.97
C THR A 6 18.89 -3.52 1.49
N SER A 7 19.65 -4.11 2.41
CA SER A 7 20.81 -4.96 2.12
C SER A 7 20.64 -6.33 2.74
N GLU A 8 21.02 -7.35 1.99
CA GLU A 8 21.11 -8.71 2.48
C GLU A 8 22.38 -8.92 3.30
N GLY A 9 22.36 -9.87 4.21
CA GLY A 9 23.53 -10.26 4.99
C GLY A 9 23.20 -10.70 6.41
N ALA A 10 24.20 -11.26 7.07
CA ALA A 10 24.13 -11.57 8.49
C ALA A 10 24.20 -10.28 9.33
N ALA A 11 23.41 -10.23 10.38
CA ALA A 11 23.43 -9.18 11.38
C ALA A 11 23.15 -9.76 12.77
N THR A 12 23.36 -8.95 13.81
CA THR A 12 23.05 -9.31 15.18
C THR A 12 22.01 -8.33 15.72
N ALA A 13 20.83 -8.84 16.06
CA ALA A 13 19.81 -8.08 16.77
C ALA A 13 20.11 -8.13 18.28
N VAL A 14 20.30 -6.97 18.89
CA VAL A 14 20.62 -6.84 20.31
C VAL A 14 19.43 -6.22 21.05
N VAL A 15 18.94 -6.91 22.08
CA VAL A 15 17.86 -6.45 22.95
C VAL A 15 18.43 -6.20 24.34
N THR A 16 18.47 -4.93 24.74
CA THR A 16 18.92 -4.51 26.07
C THR A 16 17.73 -4.09 26.93
N GLY A 17 17.75 -4.44 28.22
CA GLY A 17 16.68 -4.06 29.14
C GLY A 17 17.09 -4.21 30.60
N LYS A 18 16.10 -4.17 31.49
CA LYS A 18 16.28 -4.45 32.92
C LYS A 18 15.37 -5.61 33.32
N LEU A 19 15.92 -6.62 33.98
CA LEU A 19 15.17 -7.74 34.58
C LEU A 19 15.43 -7.74 36.09
N GLY A 20 14.38 -7.49 36.89
CA GLY A 20 14.53 -7.33 38.34
C GLY A 20 15.48 -6.19 38.74
N GLY A 21 15.51 -5.10 37.97
CA GLY A 21 16.39 -3.95 38.20
C GLY A 21 17.84 -4.12 37.71
N LYS A 22 18.26 -5.32 37.32
CA LYS A 22 19.60 -5.58 36.77
C LYS A 22 19.59 -5.44 35.24
N PRO A 23 20.62 -4.80 34.63
CA PRO A 23 20.72 -4.73 33.18
C PRO A 23 20.90 -6.12 32.59
N VAL A 24 20.18 -6.40 31.49
CA VAL A 24 20.28 -7.64 30.71
C VAL A 24 20.44 -7.30 29.23
N THR A 25 21.18 -8.15 28.52
CA THR A 25 21.39 -8.06 27.06
C THR A 25 21.14 -9.44 26.47
N TYR A 26 20.32 -9.49 25.42
CA TYR A 26 20.11 -10.67 24.60
C TYR A 26 20.57 -10.39 23.18
N GLU A 27 21.36 -11.28 22.61
CA GLU A 27 21.85 -11.17 21.24
C GLU A 27 21.26 -12.30 20.41
N TYR A 28 20.77 -11.95 19.22
CA TYR A 28 20.16 -12.88 18.28
C TYR A 28 20.83 -12.71 16.93
N SER A 29 21.41 -13.78 16.40
CA SER A 29 21.88 -13.80 15.01
C SER A 29 20.68 -13.80 14.08
N VAL A 30 20.65 -12.86 13.14
CA VAL A 30 19.63 -12.74 12.11
C VAL A 30 20.30 -12.71 10.74
N THR A 31 19.67 -13.32 9.76
CA THR A 31 20.08 -13.21 8.36
C THR A 31 18.99 -12.47 7.62
N PHE A 32 19.35 -11.36 6.99
CA PHE A 32 18.50 -10.67 6.05
C PHE A 32 18.75 -11.27 4.67
N ASP A 33 17.80 -12.05 4.19
CA ASP A 33 17.73 -12.45 2.78
C ASP A 33 16.51 -11.76 2.15
N ARG A 34 16.49 -11.59 0.82
CA ARG A 34 15.29 -11.09 0.14
C ARG A 34 14.09 -12.03 0.28
N GLY A 35 14.30 -13.25 0.78
CA GLY A 35 13.29 -14.27 1.03
C GLY A 35 12.50 -14.69 -0.20
N THR A 36 11.57 -15.62 0.03
CA THR A 36 10.35 -15.73 -0.76
C THR A 36 9.29 -14.89 -0.04
N PHE A 37 8.51 -14.09 -0.77
CA PHE A 37 7.45 -13.24 -0.22
C PHE A 37 6.20 -14.04 0.21
N ASP A 38 6.39 -15.28 0.70
CA ASP A 38 5.28 -16.16 1.06
C ASP A 38 4.52 -15.61 2.28
N ASP A 39 5.22 -14.90 3.17
CA ASP A 39 4.63 -14.24 4.34
C ASP A 39 4.14 -12.82 4.04
N GLU A 40 3.08 -12.73 3.24
CA GLU A 40 2.47 -11.45 2.83
C GLU A 40 2.01 -10.58 4.02
N PHE A 41 1.82 -11.18 5.20
CA PHE A 41 1.43 -10.47 6.42
C PHE A 41 2.55 -9.61 7.02
N ILE A 42 3.83 -9.97 6.80
CA ILE A 42 4.97 -9.24 7.40
C ILE A 42 5.09 -7.82 6.82
N PRO A 43 5.11 -7.63 5.48
CA PRO A 43 5.11 -6.30 4.88
C PRO A 43 3.92 -5.45 5.33
N LEU A 44 2.74 -6.06 5.42
CA LEU A 44 1.52 -5.40 5.85
C LEU A 44 1.58 -4.93 7.31
N LEU A 45 2.09 -5.78 8.22
CA LEU A 45 2.27 -5.43 9.63
C LEU A 45 3.25 -4.26 9.78
N TRP A 46 4.36 -4.29 9.04
CA TRP A 46 5.31 -3.18 9.01
C TRP A 46 4.66 -1.90 8.49
N ALA A 47 3.98 -1.96 7.34
CA ALA A 47 3.35 -0.81 6.72
C ALA A 47 2.29 -0.17 7.63
N ASN A 48 1.40 -0.96 8.24
CA ASN A 48 0.38 -0.47 9.17
C ASN A 48 1.02 0.27 10.36
N ARG A 49 2.07 -0.30 10.95
CA ARG A 49 2.80 0.34 12.07
C ARG A 49 3.52 1.61 11.63
N ARG A 50 4.15 1.60 10.46
CA ARG A 50 4.85 2.78 9.93
C ARG A 50 3.87 3.91 9.64
N ILE A 51 2.76 3.64 8.97
CA ILE A 51 1.68 4.63 8.73
C ILE A 51 1.19 5.21 10.06
N THR A 52 0.87 4.36 11.04
CA THR A 52 0.36 4.83 12.34
C THR A 52 1.37 5.72 13.07
N TYR A 53 2.66 5.36 13.02
CA TYR A 53 3.73 6.18 13.58
C TYR A 53 3.84 7.53 12.86
N LEU A 54 3.86 7.55 11.52
CA LEU A 54 3.95 8.78 10.73
C LEU A 54 2.78 9.73 11.00
N VAL A 55 1.56 9.19 11.12
CA VAL A 55 0.39 9.97 11.49
C VAL A 55 0.55 10.60 12.88
N GLN A 56 1.08 9.85 13.86
CA GLN A 56 1.34 10.39 15.20
C GLN A 56 2.36 11.53 15.17
N GLU A 57 3.45 11.39 14.41
CA GLU A 57 4.45 12.43 14.24
C GLU A 57 3.83 13.71 13.67
N ILE A 58 2.97 13.60 12.63
CA ILE A 58 2.30 14.77 12.05
C ILE A 58 1.35 15.42 13.07
N ARG A 59 0.65 14.64 13.89
CA ARG A 59 -0.24 15.20 14.93
C ARG A 59 0.52 15.94 16.01
N LEU A 60 1.71 15.46 16.38
CA LEU A 60 2.54 16.03 17.45
C LEU A 60 3.39 17.23 16.98
N HIS A 61 3.85 17.20 15.73
CA HIS A 61 4.87 18.12 15.22
C HIS A 61 4.39 18.97 14.04
N GLY A 62 3.17 18.73 13.55
CA GLY A 62 2.61 19.40 12.39
C GLY A 62 3.01 18.74 11.07
N ASN A 63 2.53 19.32 9.96
CA ASN A 63 2.72 18.76 8.62
C ASN A 63 4.19 18.80 8.19
N ASN A 64 4.66 17.69 7.64
CA ASN A 64 5.93 17.57 6.93
C ASN A 64 5.67 16.80 5.63
N ASP A 65 6.03 17.40 4.49
CA ASP A 65 5.77 16.86 3.16
C ASP A 65 6.42 15.48 2.95
N GLU A 66 7.57 15.20 3.57
CA GLU A 66 8.22 13.89 3.52
C GLU A 66 7.40 12.81 4.24
N LEU A 67 6.79 13.16 5.39
CA LEU A 67 5.94 12.23 6.14
C LEU A 67 4.61 11.99 5.40
N LEU A 68 4.04 13.04 4.82
CA LEU A 68 2.82 12.95 4.01
C LEU A 68 3.05 12.07 2.78
N ALA A 69 4.15 12.31 2.06
CA ALA A 69 4.60 11.50 0.94
C ALA A 69 4.72 10.02 1.31
N GLU A 70 5.37 9.71 2.43
CA GLU A 70 5.56 8.32 2.86
C GLU A 70 4.23 7.65 3.26
N ILE A 71 3.31 8.38 3.91
CA ILE A 71 1.97 7.86 4.21
C ILE A 71 1.23 7.53 2.91
N ILE A 72 1.24 8.43 1.90
CA ILE A 72 0.59 8.20 0.62
C ILE A 72 1.18 6.97 -0.07
N ASP A 73 2.50 6.88 -0.17
CA ASP A 73 3.19 5.77 -0.83
C ASP A 73 2.85 4.43 -0.16
N LEU A 74 2.86 4.37 1.18
CA LEU A 74 2.52 3.15 1.92
C LEU A 74 1.03 2.80 1.82
N SER A 75 0.13 3.78 1.92
CA SER A 75 -1.31 3.57 1.76
C SER A 75 -1.65 3.03 0.38
N LYS A 76 -1.04 3.59 -0.67
CA LYS A 76 -1.21 3.13 -2.06
C LYS A 76 -0.63 1.73 -2.25
N LYS A 77 0.63 1.52 -1.84
CA LYS A 77 1.33 0.24 -2.00
C LYS A 77 0.63 -0.93 -1.32
N TYR A 78 0.17 -0.73 -0.08
CA TYR A 78 -0.36 -1.81 0.75
C TYR A 78 -1.89 -1.84 0.85
N GLY A 79 -2.60 -0.89 0.23
CA GLY A 79 -4.06 -0.81 0.29
C GLY A 79 -4.59 -0.46 1.68
N ILE A 80 -3.80 0.21 2.50
CA ILE A 80 -4.15 0.55 3.90
C ILE A 80 -4.69 1.97 3.92
N LEU A 81 -6.00 2.10 4.17
CA LEU A 81 -6.62 3.40 4.38
C LEU A 81 -6.55 3.83 5.85
N THR A 82 -6.32 5.11 6.02
CA THR A 82 -6.53 5.82 7.28
C THR A 82 -7.53 6.94 7.03
N GLU A 83 -8.03 7.58 8.09
CA GLU A 83 -8.83 8.80 7.95
C GLU A 83 -8.12 9.84 7.05
N TYR A 84 -6.80 9.91 7.15
CA TYR A 84 -5.92 10.81 6.40
C TYR A 84 -5.73 10.45 4.93
N THR A 85 -5.96 9.20 4.54
CA THR A 85 -5.79 8.72 3.15
C THR A 85 -7.08 8.28 2.49
N SER A 86 -8.22 8.47 3.17
CA SER A 86 -9.56 8.17 2.65
C SER A 86 -9.91 8.92 1.36
N PHE A 87 -9.27 10.06 1.11
CA PHE A 87 -9.44 10.83 -0.13
C PHE A 87 -9.03 10.05 -1.38
N LEU A 88 -8.09 9.09 -1.26
CA LEU A 88 -7.65 8.23 -2.36
C LEU A 88 -8.79 7.39 -2.95
N VAL A 89 -9.88 7.19 -2.19
CA VAL A 89 -11.02 6.36 -2.59
C VAL A 89 -12.34 7.09 -2.59
N ALA A 90 -12.50 8.13 -1.77
CA ALA A 90 -13.73 8.90 -1.68
C ALA A 90 -13.90 9.91 -2.84
N GLY A 91 -12.80 10.46 -3.36
CA GLY A 91 -12.87 11.64 -4.24
C GLY A 91 -13.39 12.88 -3.50
N ASP A 92 -13.61 13.98 -4.22
CA ASP A 92 -14.33 15.17 -3.75
C ASP A 92 -14.98 15.94 -4.91
N GLU A 93 -15.47 17.15 -4.63
CA GLU A 93 -16.06 18.05 -5.63
C GLU A 93 -15.09 18.46 -6.75
N ARG A 94 -13.79 18.37 -6.49
CA ARG A 94 -12.74 18.79 -7.42
C ARG A 94 -12.15 17.62 -8.20
N HIS A 95 -12.01 16.46 -7.55
CA HIS A 95 -11.34 15.31 -8.13
C HIS A 95 -12.10 14.01 -7.89
N ARG A 96 -12.23 13.21 -8.95
CA ARG A 96 -12.70 11.83 -8.81
C ARG A 96 -11.64 10.99 -8.09
N PRO A 97 -12.03 9.91 -7.37
CA PRO A 97 -11.05 9.01 -6.74
C PRO A 97 -9.96 8.51 -7.70
N GLU A 98 -10.36 8.34 -8.95
CA GLU A 98 -9.59 7.79 -10.05
C GLU A 98 -8.42 8.70 -10.44
N GLU A 99 -8.60 10.02 -10.28
CA GLU A 99 -7.62 11.05 -10.62
C GLU A 99 -6.44 11.10 -9.63
N PHE A 100 -6.65 10.66 -8.37
CA PHE A 100 -5.56 10.57 -7.38
C PHE A 100 -4.49 9.52 -7.70
N GLN A 101 -4.83 8.52 -8.51
CA GLN A 101 -3.88 7.49 -8.91
C GLN A 101 -2.89 8.02 -9.95
N THR A 102 -3.35 8.96 -10.78
CA THR A 102 -2.58 9.56 -11.88
C THR A 102 -1.91 10.87 -11.49
N MET A 103 -2.32 11.43 -10.35
CA MET A 103 -1.80 12.64 -9.74
C MET A 103 -0.29 12.52 -9.47
N ASP A 104 0.45 13.59 -9.75
CA ASP A 104 1.85 13.68 -9.34
C ASP A 104 1.93 13.69 -7.80
N LYS A 105 3.05 13.23 -7.26
CA LYS A 105 3.31 13.19 -5.82
C LYS A 105 3.18 14.56 -5.17
N ASP A 106 3.67 15.63 -5.81
CA ASP A 106 3.60 16.99 -5.25
C ASP A 106 2.15 17.50 -5.16
N GLU A 107 1.34 17.17 -6.17
CA GLU A 107 -0.08 17.52 -6.20
C GLU A 107 -0.86 16.72 -5.15
N ALA A 108 -0.55 15.43 -4.99
CA ALA A 108 -1.13 14.58 -3.96
C ALA A 108 -0.80 15.08 -2.54
N ILE A 109 0.43 15.55 -2.30
CA ILE A 109 0.84 16.17 -1.03
C ILE A 109 0.06 17.47 -0.80
N SER A 110 -0.07 18.33 -1.82
CA SER A 110 -0.81 19.59 -1.72
C SER A 110 -2.28 19.34 -1.37
N GLU A 111 -2.93 18.38 -2.04
CA GLU A 111 -4.30 17.95 -1.74
C GLU A 111 -4.42 17.37 -0.33
N MET A 112 -3.48 16.52 0.08
CA MET A 112 -3.44 15.97 1.44
C MET A 112 -3.24 17.06 2.49
N ARG A 113 -2.48 18.13 2.21
CA ARG A 113 -2.32 19.27 3.12
C ARG A 113 -3.60 20.08 3.26
N VAL A 114 -4.34 20.30 2.17
CA VAL A 114 -5.62 21.01 2.20
C VAL A 114 -6.69 20.20 2.94
N ARG A 115 -6.79 18.90 2.65
CA ARG A 115 -7.80 17.99 3.23
C ARG A 115 -7.45 17.56 4.64
N GLY A 116 -6.23 17.08 4.79
CA GLY A 116 -5.61 16.79 6.05
C GLY A 116 -5.54 18.03 6.92
N GLY A 117 -5.54 19.25 6.37
CA GLY A 117 -5.67 20.48 7.16
C GLY A 117 -6.80 20.42 8.19
N ARG A 118 -7.96 19.83 7.89
CA ARG A 118 -9.02 19.63 8.90
C ARG A 118 -8.71 18.48 9.86
N ALA A 119 -8.34 17.31 9.35
CA ALA A 119 -7.99 16.14 10.17
C ALA A 119 -6.71 16.33 11.04
N PHE A 120 -5.81 17.21 10.63
CA PHE A 120 -4.54 17.58 11.29
C PHE A 120 -4.71 18.80 12.20
N SER A 121 -5.67 19.70 11.93
CA SER A 121 -5.87 20.93 12.74
C SER A 121 -6.66 20.72 14.03
N GLU A 122 -7.54 19.71 14.09
CA GLU A 122 -8.32 19.44 15.30
C GLU A 122 -7.51 18.64 16.33
N GLN A 123 -6.70 19.36 17.12
CA GLN A 123 -5.93 18.78 18.23
C GLN A 123 -6.73 18.65 19.53
N SER A 124 -7.98 19.14 19.58
CA SER A 124 -8.83 19.10 20.77
C SER A 124 -10.30 18.87 20.41
N GLY A 125 -11.11 18.43 21.38
CA GLY A 125 -12.53 18.14 21.18
C GLY A 125 -12.83 16.67 20.88
N LYS A 126 -14.11 16.37 20.59
CA LYS A 126 -14.62 14.99 20.43
C LYS A 126 -13.91 14.25 19.29
N ILE A 127 -13.65 14.91 18.17
CA ILE A 127 -13.01 14.32 16.98
C ILE A 127 -11.55 13.94 17.28
N ALA A 128 -10.78 14.83 17.91
CA ALA A 128 -9.40 14.56 18.31
C ALA A 128 -9.27 13.35 19.26
N VAL A 129 -10.25 13.17 20.17
CA VAL A 129 -10.32 12.02 21.07
C VAL A 129 -10.61 10.74 20.30
N THR A 130 -11.62 10.75 19.43
CA THR A 130 -11.98 9.60 18.59
C THR A 130 -10.80 9.17 17.72
N GLN A 131 -10.17 10.09 16.99
CA GLN A 131 -9.00 9.82 16.17
C GLN A 131 -7.83 9.21 16.95
N SER A 132 -7.59 9.71 18.17
CA SER A 132 -6.53 9.15 19.03
C SER A 132 -6.84 7.72 19.46
N SER A 133 -8.12 7.43 19.77
CA SER A 133 -8.58 6.08 20.09
C SER A 133 -8.46 5.14 18.89
N ASP A 134 -8.84 5.61 17.70
CA ASP A 134 -8.81 4.83 16.46
C ASP A 134 -7.36 4.51 16.04
N LEU A 135 -6.46 5.50 16.07
CA LEU A 135 -5.04 5.29 15.79
C LEU A 135 -4.39 4.35 16.81
N LYS A 136 -4.75 4.49 18.10
CA LYS A 136 -4.26 3.58 19.13
C LYS A 136 -4.74 2.15 18.86
N THR A 137 -6.02 1.97 18.54
CA THR A 137 -6.58 0.66 18.16
C THR A 137 -5.84 0.09 16.96
N GLN A 138 -5.65 0.89 15.90
CA GLN A 138 -4.93 0.50 14.70
C GLN A 138 -3.47 0.10 14.96
N SER A 139 -2.79 0.78 15.88
CA SER A 139 -1.40 0.47 16.25
C SER A 139 -1.22 -0.92 16.87
N TYR A 140 -2.27 -1.45 17.52
CA TYR A 140 -2.27 -2.77 18.15
C TYR A 140 -2.77 -3.88 17.24
N MET A 141 -3.36 -3.55 16.09
CA MET A 141 -3.85 -4.56 15.15
C MET A 141 -2.67 -5.32 14.52
N ILE A 142 -2.70 -6.65 14.65
CA ILE A 142 -1.70 -7.56 14.07
C ILE A 142 -1.98 -7.77 12.57
N MET A 143 -3.24 -7.69 12.17
CA MET A 143 -3.66 -7.66 10.77
C MET A 143 -4.10 -6.24 10.41
N PRO A 144 -3.81 -5.74 9.19
CA PRO A 144 -4.37 -4.47 8.75
C PRO A 144 -5.90 -4.48 8.82
N PRO A 145 -6.55 -3.31 8.97
CA PRO A 145 -7.99 -3.21 8.81
C PRO A 145 -8.42 -3.79 7.46
N THR A 146 -9.64 -4.33 7.40
CA THR A 146 -10.21 -4.79 6.14
C THR A 146 -10.08 -3.69 5.08
N SER A 147 -9.43 -4.00 3.96
CA SER A 147 -9.27 -3.05 2.84
C SER A 147 -10.60 -2.38 2.49
N GLY A 148 -10.56 -1.06 2.33
CA GLY A 148 -11.73 -0.25 2.04
C GLY A 148 -12.63 0.07 3.24
N VAL A 149 -12.32 -0.39 4.45
CA VAL A 149 -13.04 0.01 5.67
C VAL A 149 -12.17 0.98 6.48
N VAL A 150 -12.72 2.15 6.77
CA VAL A 150 -12.03 3.19 7.54
C VAL A 150 -13.01 3.87 8.48
N GLN A 151 -12.56 4.18 9.71
CA GLN A 151 -13.30 5.06 10.61
C GLN A 151 -12.96 6.51 10.26
N ILE A 152 -13.96 7.33 10.03
CA ILE A 152 -13.82 8.77 9.79
C ILE A 152 -14.78 9.47 10.74
N GLU A 153 -14.25 10.30 11.64
CA GLU A 153 -15.06 11.02 12.64
C GLU A 153 -15.95 10.11 13.53
N GLY A 154 -15.54 8.85 13.74
CA GLY A 154 -16.29 7.85 14.50
C GLY A 154 -17.38 7.12 13.71
N GLU A 155 -17.47 7.35 12.39
CA GLU A 155 -18.34 6.62 11.49
C GLU A 155 -17.54 5.63 10.63
N THR A 156 -18.05 4.41 10.54
CA THR A 156 -17.45 3.39 9.66
C THR A 156 -17.86 3.65 8.22
N ARG A 157 -16.91 4.02 7.37
CA ARG A 157 -17.11 4.13 5.93
C ARG A 157 -16.52 2.93 5.21
N ARG A 158 -17.25 2.44 4.20
CA ARG A 158 -16.85 1.33 3.34
C ARG A 158 -16.72 1.81 1.89
N PHE A 159 -15.57 1.52 1.31
CA PHE A 159 -15.20 1.82 -0.07
C PHE A 159 -15.01 0.52 -0.85
N ASN A 160 -15.62 0.45 -2.03
CA ASN A 160 -15.60 -0.75 -2.89
C ASN A 160 -14.65 -0.62 -4.09
N ASN A 161 -13.98 0.52 -4.22
CA ASN A 161 -13.00 0.85 -5.26
C ASN A 161 -11.55 0.70 -4.77
N ILE A 162 -11.34 -0.10 -3.73
CA ILE A 162 -10.02 -0.49 -3.22
C ILE A 162 -10.05 -1.96 -2.83
N ALA A 163 -8.97 -2.66 -3.12
CA ALA A 163 -8.74 -4.03 -2.71
C ALA A 163 -7.30 -4.18 -2.22
N GLN A 164 -7.10 -5.08 -1.27
CA GLN A 164 -5.79 -5.53 -0.85
C GLN A 164 -5.70 -7.01 -1.21
N VAL A 165 -4.74 -7.36 -2.07
CA VAL A 165 -4.48 -8.74 -2.47
C VAL A 165 -3.07 -9.09 -2.02
N GLY A 166 -2.97 -9.92 -1.01
CA GLY A 166 -1.72 -10.14 -0.30
C GLY A 166 -1.15 -8.84 0.26
N ALA A 167 0.12 -8.56 -0.01
CA ALA A 167 0.81 -7.34 0.39
C ALA A 167 0.66 -6.17 -0.60
N GLN A 168 -0.26 -6.25 -1.57
CA GLN A 168 -0.42 -5.26 -2.62
C GLN A 168 -1.81 -4.61 -2.61
N GLY A 169 -1.83 -3.29 -2.62
CA GLY A 169 -3.03 -2.47 -2.79
C GLY A 169 -3.40 -2.29 -4.26
N PHE A 170 -4.70 -2.29 -4.55
CA PHE A 170 -5.29 -2.03 -5.85
C PHE A 170 -6.45 -1.05 -5.71
N PHE A 171 -6.60 -0.15 -6.68
CA PHE A 171 -7.64 0.85 -6.73
C PHE A 171 -8.41 0.75 -8.04
N ARG A 172 -9.74 0.87 -8.00
CA ARG A 172 -10.59 0.70 -9.18
C ARG A 172 -10.88 2.05 -9.85
N GLN A 173 -10.59 2.12 -11.15
CA GLN A 173 -10.92 3.20 -12.08
C GLN A 173 -11.91 2.70 -13.13
N GLY A 174 -13.19 3.07 -13.00
CA GLY A 174 -14.26 2.43 -13.76
C GLY A 174 -14.25 0.90 -13.59
N ASN A 175 -13.82 0.18 -14.62
CA ASN A 175 -13.69 -1.29 -14.63
C ASN A 175 -12.25 -1.78 -14.43
N LEU A 176 -11.25 -0.89 -14.52
CA LEU A 176 -9.83 -1.22 -14.43
C LEU A 176 -9.37 -1.19 -12.97
N TRP A 177 -8.84 -2.31 -12.47
CA TRP A 177 -8.10 -2.34 -11.22
C TRP A 177 -6.64 -1.96 -11.48
N VAL A 178 -6.13 -0.96 -10.78
CA VAL A 178 -4.75 -0.47 -10.94
C VAL A 178 -3.99 -0.74 -9.65
N GLN A 179 -2.82 -1.38 -9.78
CA GLN A 179 -1.88 -1.56 -8.68
C GLN A 179 -1.48 -0.19 -8.10
N GLY A 180 -1.60 -0.03 -6.79
CA GLY A 180 -1.55 1.27 -6.14
C GLY A 180 -0.22 2.01 -6.22
N ASP A 181 0.92 1.33 -6.21
CA ASP A 181 2.25 1.96 -6.32
C ASP A 181 2.71 2.22 -7.76
N LEU A 182 1.81 2.06 -8.74
CA LEU A 182 2.06 2.55 -10.10
C LEU A 182 1.93 4.07 -10.15
N SER A 183 2.75 4.68 -11.01
CA SER A 183 2.70 6.11 -11.29
C SER A 183 2.13 6.36 -12.68
N GLY A 184 1.12 7.24 -12.75
CA GLY A 184 0.48 7.63 -13.99
C GLY A 184 -0.31 6.52 -14.69
N ASP A 185 -0.66 6.79 -15.96
CA ASP A 185 -1.57 5.95 -16.75
C ASP A 185 -0.92 5.10 -17.84
N LYS A 186 0.41 5.12 -17.90
CA LYS A 186 1.16 4.42 -18.94
C LYS A 186 1.29 2.93 -18.62
N TYR A 187 1.30 2.13 -19.68
CA TYR A 187 1.60 0.72 -19.64
C TYR A 187 2.52 0.38 -20.82
N ASP A 188 3.42 -0.58 -20.62
CA ASP A 188 4.38 -1.01 -21.62
C ASP A 188 3.78 -2.08 -22.53
N MET A 189 2.85 -2.88 -22.00
CA MET A 189 2.22 -3.98 -22.72
C MET A 189 0.75 -4.13 -22.37
N LYS A 190 -0.07 -4.32 -23.41
CA LYS A 190 -1.49 -4.66 -23.28
C LYS A 190 -1.73 -6.11 -23.69
N ILE A 191 -2.30 -6.91 -22.79
CA ILE A 191 -2.58 -8.34 -23.00
C ILE A 191 -4.10 -8.55 -22.96
N LYS A 192 -4.61 -9.33 -23.91
CA LYS A 192 -6.03 -9.70 -23.93
C LYS A 192 -6.31 -10.72 -22.83
N GLN A 193 -7.31 -10.46 -21.99
CA GLN A 193 -7.78 -11.39 -20.96
C GLN A 193 -8.15 -12.75 -21.57
N TYR A 194 -7.88 -13.82 -20.84
CA TYR A 194 -8.16 -15.22 -21.24
C TYR A 194 -7.56 -15.65 -22.59
N SER A 195 -6.62 -14.88 -23.14
CA SER A 195 -5.88 -15.27 -24.34
C SER A 195 -4.72 -16.20 -23.99
N LYS A 196 -4.05 -16.74 -25.02
CA LYS A 196 -2.83 -17.53 -24.80
C LYS A 196 -1.74 -16.71 -24.08
N ALA A 197 -1.58 -15.42 -24.39
CA ALA A 197 -0.68 -14.51 -23.69
C ALA A 197 -0.98 -14.40 -22.19
N TYR A 198 -2.27 -14.32 -21.82
CA TYR A 198 -2.71 -14.28 -20.43
C TYR A 198 -2.32 -15.55 -19.67
N PHE A 199 -2.48 -16.72 -20.30
CA PHE A 199 -2.06 -17.97 -19.67
C PHE A 199 -0.54 -18.16 -19.67
N GLN A 200 0.19 -17.64 -20.67
CA GLN A 200 1.66 -17.69 -20.70
C GLN A 200 2.29 -16.96 -19.51
N ILE A 201 1.74 -15.80 -19.09
CA ILE A 201 2.26 -15.10 -17.90
C ILE A 201 1.91 -15.84 -16.60
N LEU A 202 0.74 -16.50 -16.52
CA LEU A 202 0.34 -17.30 -15.36
C LEU A 202 1.11 -18.61 -15.24
N GLU A 203 1.50 -19.22 -16.36
CA GLU A 203 2.38 -20.39 -16.37
C GLU A 203 3.78 -20.04 -15.86
N LYS A 204 4.25 -18.81 -16.12
CA LYS A 204 5.54 -18.31 -15.63
C LYS A 204 5.50 -17.92 -14.16
N ASP A 205 4.45 -17.23 -13.74
CA ASP A 205 4.23 -16.85 -12.35
C ASP A 205 2.76 -17.07 -11.95
N PRO A 206 2.44 -18.25 -11.36
CA PRO A 206 1.10 -18.55 -10.90
C PRO A 206 0.59 -17.60 -9.80
N SER A 207 1.50 -16.92 -9.09
CA SER A 207 1.11 -15.99 -8.02
C SER A 207 0.35 -14.78 -8.58
N LEU A 208 0.50 -14.45 -9.87
CA LEU A 208 -0.25 -13.39 -10.53
C LEU A 208 -1.76 -13.68 -10.56
N GLY A 209 -2.18 -14.95 -10.48
CA GLY A 209 -3.59 -15.35 -10.55
C GLY A 209 -4.48 -14.63 -9.53
N LYS A 210 -3.97 -14.36 -8.32
CA LYS A 210 -4.71 -13.62 -7.28
C LYS A 210 -4.96 -12.15 -7.67
N TYR A 211 -4.03 -11.52 -8.41
CA TYR A 211 -4.18 -10.15 -8.89
C TYR A 211 -5.10 -10.09 -10.10
N LEU A 212 -4.91 -11.00 -11.06
CA LEU A 212 -5.73 -11.06 -12.27
C LEU A 212 -7.19 -11.48 -11.97
N GLY A 213 -7.42 -12.13 -10.83
CA GLY A 213 -8.76 -12.46 -10.34
C GLY A 213 -9.58 -11.26 -9.80
N LEU A 214 -9.00 -10.07 -9.67
CA LEU A 214 -9.71 -8.88 -9.18
C LEU A 214 -10.84 -8.42 -10.12
N GLY A 215 -10.68 -8.67 -11.43
CA GLY A 215 -11.67 -8.31 -12.44
C GLY A 215 -11.13 -8.53 -13.85
N ASN A 216 -11.95 -8.18 -14.84
CA ASN A 216 -11.64 -8.38 -16.26
C ASN A 216 -10.53 -7.45 -16.80
N GLN A 217 -10.27 -6.35 -16.09
CA GLN A 217 -9.26 -5.36 -16.45
C GLN A 217 -8.37 -5.10 -15.24
N VAL A 218 -7.07 -5.33 -15.39
CA VAL A 218 -6.08 -5.15 -14.31
C VAL A 218 -4.81 -4.55 -14.88
N ARG A 219 -4.29 -3.49 -14.27
CA ARG A 219 -2.97 -2.91 -14.54
C ARG A 219 -2.06 -3.17 -13.35
N LEU A 220 -0.95 -3.84 -13.59
CA LEU A 220 0.02 -4.25 -12.57
C LEU A 220 1.44 -4.25 -13.13
N GLN A 221 2.41 -4.16 -12.24
CA GLN A 221 3.81 -4.32 -12.57
C GLN A 221 4.17 -5.81 -12.59
N ILE A 222 4.82 -6.25 -13.66
CA ILE A 222 5.44 -7.58 -13.79
C ILE A 222 6.91 -7.35 -14.12
N GLY A 223 7.81 -7.74 -13.20
CA GLY A 223 9.22 -7.41 -13.29
C GLY A 223 9.44 -5.90 -13.34
N SER A 224 10.05 -5.42 -14.43
CA SER A 224 10.27 -3.99 -14.69
C SER A 224 9.19 -3.32 -15.56
N GLN A 225 8.20 -4.09 -16.02
CA GLN A 225 7.22 -3.64 -17.00
C GLN A 225 5.85 -3.44 -16.37
N VAL A 226 5.13 -2.41 -16.80
CA VAL A 226 3.72 -2.21 -16.46
C VAL A 226 2.86 -2.88 -17.52
N VAL A 227 2.07 -3.87 -17.10
CA VAL A 227 1.19 -4.66 -17.96
C VAL A 227 -0.26 -4.30 -17.68
N GLN A 228 -1.04 -4.09 -18.74
CA GLN A 228 -2.49 -3.94 -18.67
C GLN A 228 -3.19 -5.17 -19.29
N ILE A 229 -3.92 -5.91 -18.47
CA ILE A 229 -4.89 -6.91 -18.90
C ILE A 229 -6.19 -6.21 -19.27
N ASP A 230 -6.74 -6.53 -20.44
CA ASP A 230 -7.94 -5.86 -20.96
C ASP A 230 -8.75 -6.77 -21.92
N THR A 231 -9.88 -6.30 -22.43
CA THR A 231 -10.73 -7.00 -23.43
C THR A 231 -10.04 -7.18 -24.78
N GLU A 232 -9.07 -6.32 -25.08
CA GLU A 232 -8.25 -6.30 -26.28
C GLU A 232 -6.77 -6.24 -25.92
N GLY A 233 -5.89 -6.64 -26.84
CA GLY A 233 -4.46 -6.63 -26.63
C GLY A 233 -3.80 -7.82 -27.32
N LYS A 234 -2.55 -8.09 -26.95
CA LYS A 234 -1.83 -9.25 -27.48
C LYS A 234 -2.50 -10.55 -27.03
N GLU A 235 -2.68 -11.46 -27.98
CA GLU A 235 -3.25 -12.78 -27.71
C GLU A 235 -2.18 -13.87 -27.50
N THR A 236 -0.93 -13.61 -27.88
CA THR A 236 0.23 -14.50 -27.66
C THR A 236 1.48 -13.65 -27.45
N LEU A 237 2.36 -14.11 -26.57
CA LEU A 237 3.68 -13.52 -26.33
C LEU A 237 4.78 -14.41 -26.91
N THR A 238 5.80 -13.77 -27.48
CA THR A 238 7.05 -14.42 -27.87
C THR A 238 7.91 -14.72 -26.65
N ASP A 239 8.86 -15.65 -26.78
CA ASP A 239 9.80 -15.97 -25.69
C ASP A 239 10.63 -14.76 -25.25
N SER A 240 10.94 -13.85 -26.18
CA SER A 240 11.68 -12.62 -25.88
C SER A 240 10.85 -11.65 -25.02
N GLU A 241 9.55 -11.53 -25.29
CA GLU A 241 8.63 -10.71 -24.51
C GLU A 241 8.39 -11.30 -23.12
N LEU A 242 8.22 -12.62 -23.02
CA LEU A 242 8.11 -13.29 -21.73
C LEU A 242 9.38 -13.09 -20.90
N LYS A 243 10.55 -13.21 -21.52
CA LYS A 243 11.82 -12.98 -20.83
C LYS A 243 11.95 -11.53 -20.34
N LEU A 244 11.48 -10.56 -21.13
CA LEU A 244 11.49 -9.14 -20.74
C LEU A 244 10.58 -8.86 -19.54
N LEU A 245 9.41 -9.51 -19.47
CA LEU A 245 8.46 -9.33 -18.35
C LEU A 245 9.00 -9.88 -17.02
N PHE A 246 9.77 -10.96 -17.04
CA PHE A 246 10.25 -11.66 -15.84
C PHE A 246 11.77 -11.52 -15.60
N GLN A 247 12.36 -10.44 -16.11
CA GLN A 247 13.78 -10.10 -15.92
C GLN A 247 14.04 -9.33 -14.64
#